data_AF-A0A4U0S045-F1
#
_entry.id   AF-A0A4U0S045-F1
#
_cell.length_a   1.000
_cell.length_b   1.000
_cell.length_c   1.000
_cell.angle_alpha   90.00
_cell.angle_beta   90.00
_cell.angle_gamma   90.00
#
_symmetry.space_group_name_H-M   'P 1'
#
loop_
_entity.id
_entity.type
_entity.pdbx_description
1 polymer ?
#
loop_
_entity_poly.entity_id
_entity_poly.type
_entity_poly.pdbx_seq_one_letter_code
_entity_poly.pdbx_strand_id
1 'polypeptide(L)'
;MNDRHLQEARLLVRQAADQLTEDAQALTAGSAEALVAGRATRVGDLRLAVLAAWCAGASREELARDARVKIGLIEEWIAANDLDQPLARHPV
;
A
#
# COMPACT_ATOMS: atom_id res chain seq x y z
N MET A 1 14.58 11.05 14.69
CA MET A 1 13.46 10.14 15.05
C MET A 1 12.55 9.85 13.87
N ASN A 2 12.21 10.84 13.03
CA ASN A 2 11.38 10.65 11.82
C ASN A 2 11.97 9.68 10.78
N ASP A 3 13.29 9.67 10.56
CA ASP A 3 13.93 8.85 9.51
C ASP A 3 13.83 7.34 9.75
N ARG A 4 13.74 6.93 11.02
CA ARG A 4 13.61 5.52 11.39
C ARG A 4 12.19 5.01 11.17
N HIS A 5 11.20 5.81 11.56
CA HIS A 5 9.79 5.52 11.31
C HIS A 5 9.50 5.46 9.81
N LEU A 6 10.11 6.36 9.03
CA LEU A 6 10.02 6.35 7.58
C LEU A 6 10.65 5.09 6.97
N GLN A 7 11.85 4.69 7.42
CA GLN A 7 12.49 3.47 6.95
C GLN A 7 11.69 2.21 7.30
N GLU A 8 11.15 2.12 8.50
CA GLU A 8 10.30 0.99 8.93
C GLU A 8 9.01 0.92 8.08
N ALA A 9 8.36 2.05 7.82
CA ALA A 9 7.18 2.10 6.96
C ALA A 9 7.49 1.67 5.52
N ARG A 10 8.62 2.10 4.96
CA ARG A 10 9.07 1.68 3.62
C ARG A 10 9.41 0.19 3.54
N LEU A 11 9.97 -0.37 4.61
CA LEU A 11 10.23 -1.82 4.72
C LEU A 11 8.93 -2.62 4.70
N LEU A 12 7.90 -2.17 5.41
CA LEU A 12 6.58 -2.81 5.42
C LEU A 12 5.93 -2.80 4.04
N VAL A 13 6.02 -1.68 3.31
CA VAL A 13 5.53 -1.59 1.93
C VAL A 13 6.22 -2.62 1.03
N ARG A 14 7.54 -2.75 1.16
CA ARG A 14 8.33 -3.65 0.33
C ARG A 14 8.05 -5.12 0.67
N GLN A 15 7.89 -5.45 1.95
CA GLN A 15 7.48 -6.79 2.38
C GLN A 15 6.07 -7.14 1.88
N ALA A 16 5.12 -6.21 1.95
CA ALA A 16 3.77 -6.44 1.43
C ALA A 16 3.80 -6.69 -0.10
N ALA A 17 4.64 -5.97 -0.84
CA ALA A 17 4.79 -6.16 -2.28
C ALA A 17 5.47 -7.49 -2.66
N ASP A 18 6.51 -7.89 -1.94
CA ASP A 18 7.15 -9.20 -2.15
C ASP A 18 6.19 -10.35 -1.79
N GLN A 19 5.46 -10.26 -0.68
CA GLN A 19 4.43 -11.23 -0.32
C GLN A 19 3.34 -11.33 -1.40
N LEU A 20 2.93 -10.20 -1.99
CA LEU A 20 1.94 -10.19 -3.08
C LEU A 20 2.46 -10.93 -4.33
N THR A 21 3.77 -10.89 -4.57
CA THR A 21 4.42 -11.53 -5.71
C THR A 21 4.61 -13.02 -5.48
N GLU A 22 5.14 -13.42 -4.33
CA GLU A 22 5.32 -14.82 -3.96
C GLU A 22 3.99 -15.56 -3.89
N ASP A 23 2.97 -14.91 -3.32
CA ASP A 23 1.67 -15.53 -3.19
C ASP A 23 0.92 -15.55 -4.52
N ALA A 24 1.12 -14.58 -5.43
CA ALA A 24 0.62 -14.69 -6.81
C ALA A 24 1.19 -15.92 -7.54
N GLN A 25 2.46 -16.27 -7.29
CA GLN A 25 3.07 -17.49 -7.82
C GLN A 25 2.48 -18.77 -7.18
N ALA A 26 2.29 -18.79 -5.86
CA ALA A 26 1.70 -19.93 -5.14
C ALA A 26 0.21 -20.14 -5.48
N LEU A 27 -0.52 -19.03 -5.62
CA LEU A 27 -1.95 -19.02 -5.90
C LEU A 27 -2.28 -19.43 -7.33
N THR A 28 -1.37 -19.28 -8.31
CA THR A 28 -1.58 -19.75 -9.69
C THR A 28 -1.93 -21.26 -9.76
N ALA A 29 -1.66 -22.03 -8.69
CA ALA A 29 -2.04 -23.43 -8.54
C ALA A 29 -3.43 -23.68 -7.88
N GLY A 30 -4.15 -22.64 -7.43
CA GLY A 30 -5.42 -22.71 -6.70
C GLY A 30 -6.62 -22.13 -7.47
N SER A 31 -7.83 -22.56 -7.10
CA SER A 31 -9.09 -22.19 -7.77
C SER A 31 -9.34 -20.67 -7.85
N ALA A 32 -9.94 -20.22 -8.96
CA ALA A 32 -10.08 -18.82 -9.34
C ALA A 32 -10.81 -17.91 -8.33
N GLU A 33 -11.71 -18.45 -7.50
CA GLU A 33 -12.41 -17.66 -6.48
C GLU A 33 -11.52 -17.37 -5.26
N ALA A 34 -10.69 -18.34 -4.85
CA ALA A 34 -9.68 -18.12 -3.82
C ALA A 34 -8.59 -17.14 -4.29
N LEU A 35 -8.30 -17.11 -5.59
CA LEU A 35 -7.42 -16.10 -6.21
C LEU A 35 -7.95 -14.68 -6.00
N VAL A 36 -9.23 -14.45 -6.28
CA VAL A 36 -9.84 -13.11 -6.23
C VAL A 36 -9.95 -12.62 -4.80
N ALA A 37 -10.42 -13.47 -3.88
CA ALA A 37 -10.54 -13.12 -2.47
C ALA A 37 -9.17 -12.87 -1.81
N GLY A 38 -8.19 -13.76 -2.04
CA GLY A 38 -6.83 -13.62 -1.50
C GLY A 38 -6.09 -12.40 -2.06
N ARG A 39 -6.32 -12.07 -3.33
CA ARG A 39 -5.75 -10.86 -3.95
C ARG A 39 -6.40 -9.58 -3.42
N ALA A 40 -7.72 -9.55 -3.22
CA ALA A 40 -8.41 -8.38 -2.69
C ALA A 40 -7.94 -8.02 -1.28
N THR A 41 -7.81 -8.99 -0.38
CA THR A 41 -7.31 -8.77 0.98
C THR A 41 -5.90 -8.17 0.97
N ARG A 42 -4.99 -8.73 0.17
CA ARG A 42 -3.59 -8.29 0.14
C ARG A 42 -3.38 -6.95 -0.55
N VAL A 43 -4.22 -6.61 -1.53
CA VAL A 43 -4.26 -5.24 -2.08
C VAL A 43 -4.74 -4.26 -1.00
N GLY A 44 -5.67 -4.67 -0.14
CA GLY A 44 -6.06 -3.91 1.06
C GLY A 44 -4.90 -3.67 2.01
N ASP A 45 -4.14 -4.71 2.36
CA ASP A 45 -2.96 -4.61 3.23
C ASP A 45 -1.88 -3.69 2.62
N LEU A 46 -1.61 -3.83 1.32
CA LEU A 46 -0.66 -2.97 0.60
C LEU A 46 -1.12 -1.51 0.61
N ARG A 47 -2.42 -1.26 0.39
CA ARG A 47 -2.99 0.09 0.47
C ARG A 47 -2.81 0.69 1.86
N LEU A 48 -3.07 -0.08 2.92
CA LEU A 48 -2.87 0.38 4.30
C LEU A 48 -1.38 0.71 4.58
N ALA A 49 -0.45 -0.14 4.14
CA ALA A 49 0.98 0.12 4.28
C ALA A 49 1.43 1.39 3.54
N VAL A 50 0.94 1.61 2.32
CA VAL A 50 1.19 2.83 1.54
C VAL A 50 0.66 4.07 2.25
N LEU A 51 -0.56 4.02 2.78
CA LEU A 51 -1.15 5.14 3.52
C LEU A 51 -0.39 5.44 4.82
N ALA A 52 0.02 4.41 5.56
CA ALA A 52 0.83 4.58 6.77
C ALA A 52 2.18 5.25 6.44
N ALA A 53 2.84 4.83 5.36
CA ALA A 53 4.09 5.41 4.91
C ALA A 53 3.93 6.84 4.37
N TRP A 54 2.81 7.15 3.70
CA TRP A 54 2.45 8.52 3.30
C TRP A 54 2.25 9.43 4.52
N CYS A 55 1.53 8.96 5.55
CA CYS A 55 1.36 9.70 6.81
C CYS A 55 2.69 9.90 7.56
N ALA A 56 3.66 8.99 7.39
CA ALA A 56 5.02 9.13 7.91
C ALA A 56 5.90 10.11 7.09
N GLY A 57 5.38 10.65 5.98
CA GLY A 57 6.07 11.64 5.14
C GLY A 57 6.82 11.06 3.94
N ALA A 58 6.59 9.80 3.56
CA ALA A 58 7.19 9.21 2.37
C ALA A 58 6.70 9.89 1.08
N SER A 59 7.59 10.07 0.10
CA SER A 59 7.20 10.63 -1.20
C SER A 59 6.43 9.61 -2.04
N ARG A 60 5.46 10.07 -2.84
CA ARG A 60 4.67 9.20 -3.74
C ARG A 60 5.55 8.38 -4.69
N GLU A 61 6.66 8.95 -5.16
CA GLU A 61 7.64 8.28 -6.00
C GLU A 61 8.39 7.15 -5.27
N GLU A 62 8.72 7.35 -4.00
CA GLU A 62 9.35 6.31 -3.17
C GLU A 62 8.38 5.18 -2.89
N LEU A 63 7.12 5.51 -2.57
CA LEU A 63 6.06 4.53 -2.34
C LEU A 63 5.76 3.71 -3.59
N ALA A 64 5.67 4.35 -4.76
CA ALA A 64 5.47 3.66 -6.03
C ALA A 64 6.62 2.69 -6.33
N ARG A 65 7.87 3.11 -6.05
CA ARG A 65 9.05 2.27 -6.21
C ARG A 65 9.06 1.09 -5.24
N ASP A 66 8.77 1.32 -3.95
CA ASP A 66 8.79 0.28 -2.93
C ASP A 66 7.63 -0.72 -3.10
N ALA A 67 6.44 -0.24 -3.48
CA ALA A 67 5.28 -1.08 -3.76
C ALA A 67 5.34 -1.73 -5.15
N ARG A 68 6.30 -1.36 -6.01
CA ARG A 68 6.43 -1.78 -7.41
C ARG A 68 5.15 -1.57 -8.23
N VAL A 69 4.41 -0.50 -7.93
CA VAL A 69 3.18 -0.13 -8.65
C VAL A 69 3.34 1.22 -9.36
N LYS A 70 2.41 1.53 -10.26
CA LYS A 70 2.39 2.83 -10.93
C LYS A 70 2.06 3.93 -9.92
N ILE A 71 2.70 5.08 -10.09
CA ILE A 71 2.45 6.25 -9.22
C ILE A 71 0.98 6.68 -9.24
N GLY A 72 0.28 6.58 -10.38
CA GLY A 72 -1.14 6.91 -10.46
C GLY A 72 -2.03 6.02 -9.57
N LEU A 73 -1.62 4.78 -9.29
CA LEU A 73 -2.34 3.91 -8.35
C LEU A 73 -2.13 4.35 -6.90
N ILE A 74 -0.92 4.80 -6.56
CA ILE A 74 -0.62 5.42 -5.25
C ILE A 74 -1.45 6.70 -5.07
N GLU A 75 -1.53 7.53 -6.11
CA GLU A 75 -2.35 8.75 -6.10
C GLU A 75 -3.84 8.44 -5.92
N GLU A 76 -4.36 7.43 -6.60
CA GLU A 76 -5.74 6.96 -6.43
C GLU A 76 -6.00 6.49 -5.00
N TRP A 77 -5.08 5.72 -4.39
CA TRP A 77 -5.24 5.26 -3.02
C TRP A 77 -5.20 6.38 -1.98
N ILE A 78 -4.31 7.36 -2.17
CA ILE A 78 -4.24 8.55 -1.32
C ILE A 78 -5.51 9.40 -1.50
N ALA A 79 -5.95 9.64 -2.73
CA ALA A 79 -7.16 10.40 -3.03
C ALA A 79 -8.42 9.72 -2.47
N ALA A 80 -8.55 8.40 -2.62
CA ALA A 80 -9.64 7.62 -2.05
C ALA A 80 -9.64 7.63 -0.51
N ASN A 81 -8.48 7.76 0.15
CA ASN A 81 -8.40 7.95 1.60
C ASN A 81 -8.76 9.37 2.04
N ASP A 82 -8.38 10.40 1.26
CA ASP A 82 -8.74 11.79 1.54
C ASP A 82 -10.27 12.01 1.36
N LEU A 83 -10.87 11.35 0.38
CA LEU A 83 -12.32 11.32 0.14
C LEU A 83 -13.12 10.56 1.22
N ASP A 84 -12.48 9.61 1.92
CA ASP A 84 -13.04 8.90 3.08
C ASP A 84 -12.84 9.68 4.39
N GLN A 85 -11.91 10.65 4.41
CA GLN A 85 -11.63 11.57 5.52
C GLN A 85 -12.14 13.02 5.37
N PRO A 86 -13.35 13.31 4.82
CA PRO A 86 -13.79 14.70 4.62
C PRO A 86 -14.14 15.44 5.95
N LEU A 87 -13.84 14.88 7.12
CA LEU A 87 -14.14 15.49 8.43
C LEU A 87 -12.93 15.71 9.35
N ALA A 88 -11.70 15.31 8.96
CA ALA A 88 -10.55 15.32 9.87
C ALA A 88 -9.46 16.38 9.57
N ARG A 89 -9.69 17.30 8.63
CA ARG A 89 -8.81 18.46 8.44
C ARG A 89 -9.56 19.76 8.67
N HIS A 90 -9.62 20.16 9.94
CA HIS A 90 -9.75 21.58 10.29
C HIS A 90 -8.40 22.25 10.07
N PRO A 91 -8.28 23.27 9.20
CA PRO A 91 -7.10 24.13 9.20
C PRO A 91 -7.17 25.06 10.41
N VAL A 92 -6.08 25.15 11.16
CA VAL A 92 -5.79 26.27 12.07
C VAL A 92 -4.86 27.25 11.38
#